data_AF-A0A7R9J3Y9-F1
#
_entry.id   AF-A0A7R9J3Y9-F1
#
_cell.length_a   1.000
_cell.length_b   1.000
_cell.length_c   1.000
_cell.angle_alpha   90.00
_cell.angle_beta   90.00
_cell.angle_gamma   90.00
#
_symmetry.space_group_name_H-M   'P 1'
#
loop_
_entity.id
_entity.type
_entity.pdbx_description
1 polymer ?
#
loop_
_entity_poly.entity_id
_entity_poly.type
_entity_poly.pdbx_seq_one_letter_code
_entity_poly.pdbx_strand_id
1 'polypeptide(L)'
;MVEHSNGNIVVPENDSDLMDSDNEVNEKPHTVLLEAISQLGGKQRVKPPTRKEPSLQVSEFHLVKRGTGFKSDVNVNELVEVLGQRSSHAKIGRKLQSIQKKSKTLRKPLEKSLSEKIQRSLGFENVKKELGKWDAVVHKNRSSDSLSFPLNQPDSRLPTSNALIANWKAEEVEYPLSLEEMIERRKEMAKLRAVQSFQAAKAVRQKKIKSKK
;
A
#
# COMPACT_ATOMS: atom_id res chain seq x y z
N MET A 1 17.76 -13.15 37.50
CA MET A 1 18.06 -14.05 38.63
C MET A 1 17.01 -13.74 39.67
N VAL A 2 16.04 -14.60 40.01
CA VAL A 2 16.05 -16.06 40.18
C VAL A 2 14.56 -16.45 40.15
N GLU A 3 14.13 -17.19 39.14
CA GLU A 3 13.82 -18.64 39.13
C GLU A 3 12.34 -18.97 39.41
N HIS A 4 11.89 -19.91 38.59
CA HIS A 4 10.57 -20.52 38.60
C HIS A 4 10.55 -21.59 39.69
N SER A 5 9.56 -21.53 40.57
CA SER A 5 9.23 -22.63 41.47
C SER A 5 7.93 -23.28 40.98
N ASN A 6 8.09 -24.48 40.42
CA ASN A 6 7.01 -25.37 40.03
C ASN A 6 6.41 -26.01 41.28
N GLY A 7 5.17 -25.65 41.62
CA GLY A 7 4.34 -26.35 42.58
C GLY A 7 3.27 -27.16 41.87
N ASN A 8 3.56 -28.44 41.67
CA ASN A 8 2.65 -29.47 41.17
C ASN A 8 1.45 -29.61 42.12
N ILE A 9 0.22 -29.36 41.65
CA ILE A 9 -1.01 -29.70 42.39
C ILE A 9 -1.86 -30.60 41.52
N VAL A 10 -2.02 -31.80 42.06
CA VAL A 10 -2.75 -32.97 41.61
C VAL A 10 -4.19 -32.60 41.25
N VAL A 11 -4.59 -33.01 40.05
CA VAL A 11 -5.99 -33.07 39.63
C VAL A 11 -6.63 -34.29 40.28
N PRO A 12 -7.78 -34.16 40.98
CA PRO A 12 -8.72 -35.27 41.10
C PRO A 12 -9.80 -35.08 40.02
N GLU A 13 -9.78 -35.97 39.04
CA GLU A 13 -10.98 -36.29 38.27
C GLU A 13 -11.99 -36.94 39.23
N ASN A 14 -13.18 -36.37 39.31
CA ASN A 14 -14.37 -37.04 39.79
C ASN A 14 -15.48 -36.73 38.79
N ASP A 15 -15.69 -37.68 37.89
CA ASP A 15 -16.88 -37.80 37.06
C ASP A 15 -18.05 -38.23 37.95
N SER A 16 -19.11 -37.43 38.00
CA SER A 16 -20.53 -37.86 38.02
C SER A 16 -21.41 -36.70 38.51
N ASP A 17 -22.16 -36.08 37.60
CA ASP A 17 -23.64 -36.05 37.66
C ASP A 17 -24.19 -35.01 36.68
N LEU A 18 -24.68 -35.52 35.56
CA LEU A 18 -25.70 -34.86 34.76
C LEU A 18 -27.01 -34.90 35.55
N MET A 19 -27.56 -33.76 35.93
CA MET A 19 -28.99 -33.47 35.83
C MET A 19 -29.25 -31.96 35.80
N ASP A 20 -29.96 -31.58 34.74
CA ASP A 20 -30.68 -30.35 34.46
C ASP A 20 -31.66 -29.97 35.58
N SER A 21 -31.55 -28.76 36.17
CA SER A 21 -32.67 -28.01 36.74
C SER A 21 -32.30 -26.57 37.11
N ASP A 22 -33.18 -25.65 36.73
CA ASP A 22 -33.43 -24.33 37.32
C ASP A 22 -32.58 -23.13 36.87
N ASN A 23 -33.06 -22.56 35.77
CA ASN A 23 -32.95 -21.15 35.40
C ASN A 23 -33.54 -20.24 36.50
N GLU A 24 -32.88 -20.15 37.65
CA GLU A 24 -33.20 -19.20 38.71
C GLU A 24 -32.69 -17.81 38.28
N VAL A 25 -33.53 -17.06 37.57
CA VAL A 25 -33.30 -15.64 37.33
C VAL A 25 -33.37 -14.97 38.69
N ASN A 26 -32.20 -14.70 39.27
CA ASN A 26 -32.07 -14.00 40.55
C ASN A 26 -32.98 -12.76 40.53
N GLU A 27 -34.03 -12.76 41.38
CA GLU A 27 -35.10 -11.74 41.34
C GLU A 27 -34.56 -10.34 41.70
N LYS A 28 -33.52 -10.28 42.52
CA LYS A 28 -32.92 -9.04 43.00
C LYS A 28 -32.27 -8.21 41.87
N PRO A 29 -31.37 -8.75 41.01
CA PRO A 29 -30.85 -7.99 39.87
C PRO A 29 -31.93 -7.69 38.83
N HIS A 30 -32.94 -8.55 38.66
CA HIS A 30 -34.03 -8.30 37.72
C HIS A 30 -34.92 -7.12 38.15
N THR A 31 -35.24 -7.00 39.44
CA THR A 31 -36.02 -5.85 39.95
C THR A 31 -35.24 -4.53 39.83
N VAL A 32 -33.93 -4.54 40.11
CA VAL A 32 -33.04 -3.38 39.93
C VAL A 32 -33.00 -2.95 38.45
N LEU A 33 -32.94 -3.91 37.52
CA LEU A 33 -32.96 -3.63 36.09
C LEU A 33 -34.29 -2.99 35.67
N LEU A 34 -35.43 -3.54 36.11
CA LEU A 34 -36.75 -3.00 35.78
C LEU A 34 -36.95 -1.58 36.33
N GLU A 35 -36.46 -1.30 37.54
CA GLU A 35 -36.48 0.04 38.11
C GLU A 35 -35.66 1.03 37.27
N ALA A 36 -34.44 0.66 36.88
CA ALA A 36 -33.59 1.49 36.02
C ALA A 36 -34.23 1.75 34.64
N ILE A 37 -34.85 0.73 34.03
CA ILE A 37 -35.59 0.88 32.77
C ILE A 37 -36.79 1.82 32.96
N SER A 38 -37.51 1.71 34.08
CA SER A 38 -38.64 2.59 34.38
C SER A 38 -38.23 4.05 34.53
N GLN A 39 -37.06 4.32 35.12
CA GLN A 39 -36.51 5.67 35.27
C GLN A 39 -36.02 6.26 33.94
N LEU A 40 -35.55 5.41 33.01
CA LEU A 40 -35.09 5.81 31.68
C LEU A 40 -36.25 6.13 30.71
N GLY A 41 -37.41 5.49 30.89
CA GLY A 41 -38.60 5.68 30.04
C GLY A 41 -39.33 7.01 30.25
N GLY A 42 -39.01 7.75 31.31
CA GLY A 42 -39.54 9.09 31.54
C GLY A 42 -38.96 10.09 30.54
N LYS A 43 -39.82 10.84 29.84
CA LYS A 43 -39.42 11.96 28.98
C LYS A 43 -38.68 12.99 29.85
N GLN A 44 -37.35 12.96 29.88
CA GLN A 44 -36.59 14.00 30.56
C GLN A 44 -36.90 15.34 29.88
N ARG A 45 -37.52 16.26 30.64
CA ARG A 45 -37.75 17.63 30.20
C ARG A 45 -36.39 18.32 30.10
N VAL A 46 -35.83 18.33 28.89
CA VAL A 46 -34.61 19.08 28.58
C VAL A 46 -34.92 20.56 28.81
N LYS A 47 -34.21 21.19 29.74
CA LYS A 47 -34.30 22.64 29.94
C LYS A 47 -33.84 23.35 28.65
N PRO A 48 -34.45 24.47 28.26
CA PRO A 48 -33.99 25.22 27.10
C PRO A 48 -32.50 25.56 27.27
N PRO A 49 -31.69 25.46 26.20
CA PRO A 49 -30.25 25.69 26.29
C PRO A 49 -29.98 27.13 26.74
N THR A 50 -29.43 27.29 27.95
CA THR A 50 -29.03 28.59 28.54
C THR A 50 -27.73 29.14 27.94
N ARG A 51 -27.05 28.36 27.09
CA ARG A 51 -25.76 28.73 26.51
C ARG A 51 -25.98 29.58 25.25
N LYS A 52 -25.51 30.82 25.27
CA LYS A 52 -25.39 31.65 24.06
C LYS A 52 -24.24 31.09 23.22
N GLU A 53 -24.56 30.18 22.31
CA GLU A 53 -23.63 29.78 21.28
C GLU A 53 -23.45 30.91 20.25
N PRO A 54 -22.31 30.97 19.54
CA PRO A 54 -22.10 31.93 18.46
C PRO A 54 -23.16 31.69 17.40
N SER A 55 -24.13 32.61 17.28
CA SER A 55 -25.13 32.55 16.23
C SER A 55 -24.47 32.88 14.89
N LEU A 56 -24.93 32.25 13.82
CA LEU A 56 -24.45 32.48 12.45
C LEU A 56 -24.56 33.97 12.01
N GLN A 57 -25.45 34.73 12.66
CA GLN A 57 -25.56 36.18 12.51
C GLN A 57 -25.55 36.81 13.91
N VAL A 58 -24.55 37.65 14.17
CA VAL A 58 -24.47 38.52 15.35
C VAL A 58 -24.44 39.94 14.80
N SER A 59 -25.54 40.69 14.91
CA SER A 59 -25.53 42.13 14.63
C SER A 59 -25.52 42.89 15.95
N GLU A 60 -24.43 43.60 16.22
CA GLU A 60 -24.25 44.39 17.44
C GLU A 60 -25.17 45.62 17.49
N PHE A 61 -25.68 46.04 16.33
CA PHE A 61 -26.60 47.16 16.17
C PHE A 61 -27.91 46.65 15.60
N HIS A 62 -28.90 46.40 16.46
CA HIS A 62 -30.27 46.06 16.06
C HIS A 62 -31.01 47.27 15.43
N LEU A 63 -30.39 47.94 14.45
CA LEU A 63 -30.90 49.14 13.77
C LEU A 63 -32.09 48.85 12.84
N VAL A 64 -32.50 47.58 12.72
CA VAL A 64 -33.65 47.19 11.89
C VAL A 64 -34.79 46.75 12.80
N LYS A 65 -35.82 47.60 12.91
CA LYS A 65 -37.13 47.18 13.44
C LYS A 65 -37.67 46.13 12.48
N ARG A 66 -37.53 44.85 12.84
CA ARG A 66 -38.11 43.71 12.12
C ARG A 66 -39.63 43.72 12.31
N GLY A 67 -40.28 44.74 11.76
CA GLY A 67 -41.72 44.73 11.53
C GLY A 67 -42.01 43.69 10.47
N THR A 68 -42.92 42.78 10.79
CA THR A 68 -43.51 41.80 9.88
C THR A 68 -43.86 42.44 8.53
N GLY A 69 -43.03 42.24 7.51
CA GLY A 69 -43.34 42.59 6.12
C GLY A 69 -42.31 43.42 5.35
N PHE A 70 -41.40 44.16 6.00
CA PHE A 70 -40.39 44.93 5.27
C PHE A 70 -39.10 44.13 5.08
N LYS A 71 -38.87 43.66 3.84
CA LYS A 71 -37.57 43.11 3.40
C LYS A 71 -36.60 44.28 3.23
N SER A 72 -35.96 44.69 4.32
CA SER A 72 -34.90 45.72 4.32
C SER A 72 -33.52 45.16 3.95
N ASP A 73 -33.44 43.92 3.46
CA ASP A 73 -32.21 43.34 2.94
C ASP A 73 -31.90 44.00 1.59
N VAL A 74 -31.02 45.01 1.63
CA VAL A 74 -30.47 45.62 0.43
C VAL A 74 -29.75 44.53 -0.36
N ASN A 75 -30.26 44.20 -1.55
CA ASN A 75 -29.68 43.16 -2.38
C ASN A 75 -28.39 43.69 -3.03
N VAL A 76 -27.30 42.93 -2.93
CA VAL A 76 -26.02 43.28 -3.56
C VAL A 76 -26.17 43.49 -5.08
N ASN A 77 -27.10 42.76 -5.72
CA ASN A 77 -27.37 42.92 -7.15
C ASN A 77 -28.00 44.29 -7.47
N GLU A 78 -28.92 44.78 -6.63
CA GLU A 78 -29.56 46.09 -6.78
C GLU A 78 -28.54 47.22 -6.64
N LEU A 79 -27.59 47.09 -5.70
CA LEU A 79 -26.48 48.03 -5.55
C LEU A 79 -25.54 48.02 -6.77
N VAL A 80 -25.32 46.85 -7.37
CA VAL A 80 -24.49 46.72 -8.58
C VAL A 80 -25.14 47.38 -9.78
N GLU A 81 -26.46 47.35 -9.88
CA GLU A 81 -27.21 48.04 -10.94
C GLU A 81 -27.07 49.57 -10.80
N VAL A 82 -27.24 50.11 -9.59
CA VAL A 82 -27.04 51.55 -9.32
C VAL A 82 -25.59 51.98 -9.58
N LEU A 83 -24.61 51.18 -9.13
CA LEU A 83 -23.19 51.44 -9.39
C LEU A 83 -22.82 51.32 -10.88
N GLY A 84 -23.55 50.51 -11.63
CA GLY A 84 -23.36 50.31 -13.07
C GLY A 84 -23.73 51.54 -13.91
N GLN A 85 -24.59 52.43 -13.40
CA GLN A 85 -25.02 53.66 -14.09
C GLN A 85 -23.87 54.66 -14.28
N ARG A 86 -22.81 54.60 -13.45
CA ARG A 86 -21.65 55.48 -13.53
C ARG A 86 -20.43 54.75 -14.11
N SER A 87 -19.86 55.29 -15.19
CA SER A 87 -18.71 54.69 -15.89
C SER A 87 -17.47 54.49 -15.01
N SER A 88 -17.27 55.34 -13.99
CA SER A 88 -16.19 55.23 -13.00
C SER A 88 -16.28 53.97 -12.13
N HIS A 89 -17.48 53.44 -11.90
CA HIS A 89 -17.72 52.30 -11.00
C HIS A 89 -18.11 51.01 -11.73
N ALA A 90 -18.23 51.03 -13.06
CA ALA A 90 -18.50 49.84 -13.87
C ALA A 90 -17.45 48.70 -13.73
N LYS A 91 -16.23 49.01 -13.29
CA LYS A 91 -15.19 48.00 -12.97
C LYS A 91 -15.53 47.21 -11.70
N ILE A 92 -16.21 47.83 -10.74
CA ILE A 92 -16.59 47.24 -9.45
C ILE A 92 -17.71 46.20 -9.67
N GLY A 93 -18.74 46.55 -10.46
CA GLY A 93 -19.81 45.62 -10.82
C GLY A 93 -19.28 44.37 -11.55
N ARG A 94 -18.36 44.54 -12.51
CA ARG A 94 -17.71 43.41 -13.21
C ARG A 94 -16.91 42.49 -12.28
N LYS A 95 -16.18 43.07 -11.31
CA LYS A 95 -15.47 42.29 -10.29
C LYS A 95 -16.44 41.54 -9.39
N LEU A 96 -17.52 42.18 -8.95
CA LEU A 96 -18.53 41.55 -8.10
C LEU A 96 -19.22 40.39 -8.81
N GLN A 97 -19.63 40.56 -10.07
CA GLN A 97 -20.19 39.48 -10.89
C GLN A 97 -19.19 38.33 -11.10
N SER A 98 -17.91 38.65 -11.29
CA SER A 98 -16.86 37.63 -11.43
C SER A 98 -16.64 36.85 -10.13
N ILE A 99 -16.71 37.54 -8.99
CA ILE A 99 -16.64 36.93 -7.66
C ILE A 99 -17.86 36.05 -7.47
N GLN A 100 -19.07 36.54 -7.70
CA GLN A 100 -20.32 35.78 -7.55
C GLN A 100 -20.33 34.49 -8.40
N LYS A 101 -19.78 34.52 -9.62
CA LYS A 101 -19.65 33.32 -10.48
C LYS A 101 -18.62 32.31 -9.96
N LYS A 102 -17.54 32.77 -9.32
CA LYS A 102 -16.41 31.95 -8.88
C LYS A 102 -16.49 31.52 -7.42
N SER A 103 -17.17 32.29 -6.57
CA SER A 103 -17.27 32.07 -5.13
C SER A 103 -18.37 31.06 -4.83
N LYS A 104 -18.05 29.78 -5.02
CA LYS A 104 -18.82 28.71 -4.36
C LYS A 104 -18.30 28.63 -2.93
N THR A 105 -19.10 29.06 -1.97
CA THR A 105 -18.76 28.90 -0.56
C THR A 105 -18.64 27.42 -0.24
N LEU A 106 -17.60 27.06 0.52
CA LEU A 106 -17.46 25.69 1.00
C LEU A 106 -18.65 25.38 1.91
N ARG A 107 -19.25 24.22 1.69
CA ARG A 107 -20.30 23.74 2.59
C ARG A 107 -19.69 23.49 3.95
N LYS A 108 -20.50 23.66 4.99
CA LYS A 108 -20.13 23.24 6.35
C LYS A 108 -19.63 21.78 6.28
N PRO A 109 -18.47 21.47 6.87
CA PRO A 109 -17.98 20.10 6.90
C PRO A 109 -19.02 19.20 7.57
N LEU A 110 -19.13 17.97 7.06
CA LEU A 110 -20.00 16.94 7.62
C LEU A 110 -19.51 16.53 9.00
N GLU A 111 -20.40 15.91 9.78
CA GLU A 111 -20.02 15.26 11.04
C GLU A 111 -18.95 14.18 10.79
N LYS A 112 -18.01 14.02 11.73
CA LYS A 112 -16.86 13.12 11.58
C LYS A 112 -17.27 11.70 11.18
N SER A 113 -18.22 11.12 11.91
CA SER A 113 -18.77 9.77 11.67
C SER A 113 -19.26 9.57 10.23
N LEU A 114 -20.04 10.53 9.71
CA LEU A 114 -20.53 10.52 8.34
C LEU A 114 -19.41 10.71 7.32
N SER A 115 -18.48 11.63 7.57
CA SER A 115 -17.35 11.88 6.68
C SER A 115 -16.43 10.66 6.55
N GLU A 116 -16.15 9.97 7.66
CA GLU A 116 -15.36 8.75 7.70
C GLU A 116 -16.08 7.59 7.00
N LYS A 117 -17.41 7.50 7.14
CA LYS A 117 -18.21 6.51 6.39
C LYS A 117 -18.09 6.75 4.88
N ILE A 118 -18.17 8.00 4.44
CA ILE A 118 -17.99 8.36 3.03
C ILE A 118 -16.56 8.02 2.58
N GLN A 119 -15.54 8.41 3.34
CA GLN A 119 -14.15 8.08 3.02
C GLN A 119 -13.91 6.57 2.90
N ARG A 120 -14.46 5.77 3.83
CA ARG A 120 -14.40 4.30 3.76
C ARG A 120 -15.08 3.76 2.51
N SER A 121 -16.25 4.27 2.16
CA SER A 121 -16.96 3.83 0.94
C SER A 121 -16.17 4.15 -0.33
N LEU A 122 -15.54 5.34 -0.40
CA LEU A 122 -14.68 5.72 -1.52
C LEU A 122 -13.41 4.87 -1.56
N GLY A 123 -12.81 4.60 -0.41
CA GLY A 123 -11.67 3.70 -0.28
C GLY A 123 -11.99 2.29 -0.78
N PHE A 124 -13.14 1.74 -0.40
CA PHE A 124 -13.61 0.44 -0.89
C PHE A 124 -13.76 0.42 -2.41
N GLU A 125 -14.41 1.41 -3.01
CA GLU A 125 -14.59 1.47 -4.46
C GLU A 125 -13.26 1.59 -5.21
N ASN A 126 -12.31 2.34 -4.68
CA ASN A 126 -10.96 2.43 -5.26
C ASN A 126 -10.24 1.08 -5.19
N VAL A 127 -10.21 0.45 -4.01
CA VAL A 127 -9.56 -0.86 -3.83
C VAL A 127 -10.24 -1.94 -4.67
N LYS A 128 -11.57 -1.92 -4.80
CA LYS A 128 -12.33 -2.82 -5.66
C LYS A 128 -11.89 -2.72 -7.13
N LYS A 129 -11.66 -1.51 -7.64
CA LYS A 129 -11.14 -1.30 -8.99
C LYS A 129 -9.71 -1.83 -9.15
N GLU A 130 -8.85 -1.61 -8.16
CA GLU A 130 -7.49 -2.14 -8.15
C GLU A 130 -7.47 -3.67 -8.10
N LEU A 131 -8.33 -4.28 -7.28
CA LEU A 131 -8.49 -5.73 -7.22
C LEU A 131 -9.03 -6.30 -8.52
N GLY A 132 -9.94 -5.60 -9.20
CA GLY A 132 -10.46 -6.00 -10.51
C GLY A 132 -9.37 -6.16 -11.58
N LYS A 133 -8.21 -5.50 -11.45
CA LYS A 133 -7.06 -5.71 -12.36
C LYS A 133 -6.50 -7.13 -12.26
N TRP A 134 -6.69 -7.80 -11.12
CA TRP A 134 -6.22 -9.17 -10.88
C TRP A 134 -7.19 -10.24 -11.35
N ASP A 135 -8.45 -9.88 -11.66
CA ASP A 135 -9.47 -10.86 -12.04
C ASP A 135 -9.03 -11.72 -13.22
N ALA A 136 -8.41 -11.12 -14.25
CA ALA A 136 -7.93 -11.85 -15.43
C ALA A 136 -6.87 -12.91 -15.09
N VAL A 137 -5.90 -12.58 -14.22
CA VAL A 137 -4.85 -13.51 -13.80
C VAL A 137 -5.43 -14.63 -12.94
N VAL A 138 -6.34 -14.28 -12.03
CA VAL A 138 -7.04 -15.26 -11.17
C VAL A 138 -7.89 -16.21 -12.00
N HIS A 139 -8.66 -15.71 -12.98
CA HIS A 139 -9.48 -16.53 -13.86
C HIS A 139 -8.61 -17.48 -14.70
N LYS A 140 -7.53 -16.96 -15.30
CA LYS A 140 -6.57 -17.77 -16.05
C LYS A 140 -6.01 -18.91 -15.20
N ASN A 141 -5.60 -18.60 -13.96
CA ASN A 141 -5.07 -19.63 -13.06
C ASN A 141 -6.15 -20.65 -12.65
N ARG A 142 -7.40 -20.22 -12.46
CA ARG A 142 -8.54 -21.12 -12.14
C ARG A 142 -8.94 -22.03 -13.31
N SER A 143 -8.86 -21.53 -14.53
CA SER A 143 -9.19 -22.29 -15.74
C SER A 143 -8.03 -23.12 -16.28
N SER A 144 -6.85 -23.07 -15.65
CA SER A 144 -5.69 -23.84 -16.09
C SER A 144 -5.74 -25.25 -15.50
N ASP A 145 -5.55 -26.26 -16.34
CA ASP A 145 -5.56 -27.67 -15.93
C ASP A 145 -4.44 -28.02 -14.95
N SER A 146 -3.30 -27.32 -15.04
CA SER A 146 -2.17 -27.50 -14.13
C SER A 146 -1.49 -26.18 -13.83
N LEU A 147 -0.93 -26.08 -12.63
CA LEU A 147 -0.16 -24.94 -12.15
C LEU A 147 1.16 -25.45 -11.59
N SER A 148 2.27 -24.96 -12.12
CA SER A 148 3.61 -25.28 -11.60
C SER A 148 4.10 -24.15 -10.68
N PHE A 149 4.51 -24.53 -9.47
CA PHE A 149 5.09 -23.60 -8.49
C PHE A 149 6.58 -23.91 -8.29
N PRO A 150 7.41 -22.91 -7.95
CA PRO A 150 7.07 -21.51 -7.66
C PRO A 150 6.79 -20.68 -8.91
N LEU A 151 5.76 -19.81 -8.85
CA LEU A 151 5.27 -19.04 -10.01
C LEU A 151 6.20 -17.86 -10.38
N ASN A 152 6.71 -17.15 -9.39
CA ASN A 152 7.62 -16.02 -9.58
C ASN A 152 9.05 -16.49 -9.37
N GLN A 153 9.68 -16.99 -10.43
CA GLN A 153 11.10 -17.30 -10.42
C GLN A 153 11.88 -16.06 -10.87
N PRO A 154 13.02 -15.72 -10.22
CA PRO A 154 13.93 -14.73 -10.79
C PRO A 154 14.29 -15.19 -12.20
N ASP A 155 14.41 -14.25 -13.15
CA ASP A 155 14.77 -14.55 -14.53
C ASP A 155 16.12 -15.30 -14.56
N SER A 156 16.08 -16.63 -14.53
CA SER A 156 17.22 -17.52 -14.68
C SER A 156 17.55 -17.74 -16.15
N ARG A 157 17.02 -16.87 -17.03
CA ARG A 157 17.25 -16.89 -18.47
C ARG A 157 18.74 -16.67 -18.70
N LEU A 158 19.44 -17.78 -18.90
CA LEU A 158 20.82 -17.74 -19.35
C LEU A 158 20.84 -17.01 -20.70
N PRO A 159 21.82 -16.10 -20.91
CA PRO A 159 21.95 -15.43 -22.19
C PRO A 159 22.09 -16.49 -23.29
N THR A 160 21.31 -16.32 -24.36
CA THR A 160 21.39 -17.20 -25.53
C THR A 160 22.80 -17.14 -26.10
N SER A 161 23.26 -18.23 -26.73
CA SER A 161 24.60 -18.31 -27.35
C SER A 161 24.93 -17.08 -28.21
N ASN A 162 23.97 -16.56 -28.96
CA ASN A 162 24.17 -15.36 -29.79
C ASN A 162 24.39 -14.09 -28.96
N ALA A 163 23.65 -13.93 -27.85
CA ALA A 163 23.83 -12.80 -26.93
C ALA A 163 25.17 -12.91 -26.17
N LEU A 164 25.62 -14.13 -25.87
CA LEU A 164 26.96 -14.37 -25.32
C LEU A 164 28.03 -13.95 -26.31
N ILE A 165 27.99 -14.44 -27.55
CA ILE A 165 29.00 -14.11 -28.58
C ILE A 165 29.08 -12.60 -28.83
N ALA A 166 27.95 -11.89 -28.85
CA ALA A 166 27.94 -10.43 -29.03
C ALA A 166 28.60 -9.66 -27.88
N ASN A 167 28.52 -10.20 -26.66
CA ASN A 167 29.06 -9.58 -25.45
C ASN A 167 30.45 -10.11 -25.10
N TRP A 168 30.95 -11.13 -25.80
CA TRP A 168 32.29 -11.66 -25.61
C TRP A 168 33.30 -10.65 -26.12
N LYS A 169 34.10 -10.11 -25.20
CA LYS A 169 35.30 -9.38 -25.54
C LYS A 169 36.46 -10.36 -25.50
N ALA A 170 37.20 -10.43 -26.60
CA ALA A 170 38.53 -11.03 -26.57
C ALA A 170 39.38 -10.20 -25.61
N GLU A 171 39.82 -10.82 -24.52
CA GLU A 171 40.87 -10.24 -23.70
C GLU A 171 42.11 -10.18 -24.60
N GLU A 172 42.56 -8.98 -24.93
CA GLU A 172 43.87 -8.80 -25.56
C GLU A 172 44.90 -9.26 -24.55
N VAL A 173 45.27 -10.54 -24.65
CA VAL A 173 46.40 -11.07 -23.90
C VAL A 173 47.62 -10.34 -24.44
N GLU A 174 48.08 -9.34 -23.69
CA GLU A 174 49.35 -8.68 -23.92
C GLU A 174 50.44 -9.71 -23.64
N TYR A 175 50.91 -10.36 -24.70
CA TYR A 175 51.98 -11.34 -24.58
C TYR A 175 53.24 -10.59 -24.10
N PRO A 176 53.84 -10.96 -22.96
CA PRO A 176 55.03 -10.30 -22.44
C PRO A 176 56.30 -10.61 -23.27
N LEU A 177 56.17 -11.35 -24.37
CA LEU A 177 57.22 -11.67 -25.32
C LEU A 177 56.93 -10.97 -26.64
N SER A 178 57.97 -10.36 -27.21
CA SER A 178 57.90 -9.83 -28.57
C SER A 178 57.57 -10.95 -29.58
N LEU A 179 56.99 -10.58 -30.72
CA LEU A 179 56.63 -11.54 -31.78
C LEU A 179 57.83 -12.42 -32.19
N GLU A 180 59.02 -11.84 -32.21
CA GLU A 180 60.26 -12.56 -32.54
C GLU A 180 60.60 -13.61 -31.48
N GLU A 181 60.53 -13.26 -30.19
CA GLU A 181 60.80 -14.20 -29.09
C GLU A 181 59.78 -15.36 -29.07
N MET A 182 58.51 -15.12 -29.43
CA MET A 182 57.53 -16.21 -29.58
C MET A 182 57.91 -17.18 -30.71
N ILE A 183 58.41 -16.66 -31.83
CA ILE A 183 58.84 -17.47 -32.98
C ILE A 183 60.08 -18.28 -32.61
N GLU A 184 61.06 -17.67 -31.94
CA GLU A 184 62.25 -18.35 -31.46
C GLU A 184 61.92 -19.43 -30.44
N ARG A 185 61.09 -19.14 -29.45
CA ARG A 185 60.66 -20.12 -28.43
C ARG A 185 59.89 -21.28 -29.07
N ARG A 186 59.08 -21.04 -30.10
CA ARG A 186 58.45 -22.10 -30.90
C ARG A 186 59.48 -22.95 -31.64
N LYS A 187 60.48 -22.34 -32.28
CA LYS A 187 61.58 -23.06 -32.95
C LYS A 187 62.37 -23.91 -31.96
N GLU A 188 62.67 -23.38 -30.77
CA GLU A 188 63.36 -24.11 -29.70
C GLU A 188 62.54 -25.28 -29.18
N MET A 189 61.26 -25.06 -28.86
CA MET A 189 60.36 -26.12 -28.42
C MET A 189 60.19 -27.21 -29.48
N ALA A 190 60.12 -26.84 -30.76
CA ALA A 190 60.07 -27.80 -31.87
C ALA A 190 61.36 -28.64 -31.94
N LYS A 191 62.53 -28.01 -31.79
CA LYS A 191 63.82 -28.72 -31.71
C LYS A 191 63.85 -29.67 -30.51
N LEU A 192 63.44 -29.22 -29.33
CA LEU A 192 63.38 -30.04 -28.11
C LEU A 192 62.44 -31.24 -28.29
N ARG A 193 61.25 -31.02 -28.85
CA ARG A 193 60.28 -32.09 -29.14
C ARG A 193 60.86 -33.10 -30.14
N ALA A 194 61.56 -32.64 -31.18
CA ALA A 194 62.23 -33.53 -32.13
C ALA A 194 63.29 -34.40 -31.44
N VAL A 195 64.15 -33.80 -30.60
CA VAL A 195 65.17 -34.52 -29.84
C VAL A 195 64.54 -35.54 -28.89
N GLN A 196 63.51 -35.16 -28.14
CA GLN A 196 62.79 -36.05 -27.23
C GLN A 196 62.14 -37.22 -27.99
N SER A 197 61.51 -36.95 -29.13
CA SER A 197 60.89 -38.00 -29.96
C SER A 197 61.93 -39.01 -30.47
N PHE A 198 63.10 -38.52 -30.89
CA PHE A 198 64.21 -39.37 -31.32
C PHE A 198 64.74 -40.23 -30.17
N GLN A 199 64.95 -39.63 -28.99
CA GLN A 199 65.39 -40.37 -27.81
C GLN A 199 64.36 -41.42 -27.38
N ALA A 200 63.08 -41.08 -27.38
CA ALA A 200 61.99 -42.00 -27.07
C ALA A 200 61.94 -43.17 -28.07
N ALA A 201 62.01 -42.89 -29.38
CA ALA A 201 62.05 -43.92 -30.41
C ALA A 201 63.29 -44.82 -30.28
N LYS A 202 64.45 -44.23 -29.98
CA LYS A 202 65.69 -44.96 -29.72
C LYS A 202 65.55 -45.87 -28.49
N ALA A 203 64.99 -45.38 -27.40
CA ALA A 203 64.74 -46.17 -26.19
C ALA A 203 63.76 -47.32 -26.45
N VAL A 204 62.67 -47.07 -27.18
CA VAL A 204 61.72 -48.13 -27.59
C VAL A 204 62.41 -49.18 -28.45
N ARG A 205 63.23 -48.77 -29.42
CA ARG A 205 64.00 -49.69 -30.27
C ARG A 205 64.96 -50.54 -29.45
N GLN A 206 65.69 -49.93 -28.51
CA GLN A 206 66.58 -50.65 -27.60
C GLN A 206 65.83 -51.65 -26.72
N LYS A 207 64.67 -51.29 -26.16
CA LYS A 207 63.82 -52.22 -25.39
C LYS A 207 63.40 -53.42 -26.23
N LYS A 208 62.95 -53.21 -27.48
CA LYS A 208 62.57 -54.29 -28.41
C LYS A 208 63.74 -55.21 -28.78
N ILE A 209 64.95 -54.66 -28.92
CA ILE A 209 66.15 -55.46 -29.18
C ILE A 209 66.47 -56.31 -27.96
N LYS A 210 66.47 -55.70 -26.77
CA LYS A 210 66.78 -56.40 -25.51
C LYS A 210 65.73 -57.43 -25.10
N SER A 211 64.46 -57.26 -25.49
CA SER A 211 63.39 -58.21 -25.17
C SER A 211 63.35 -59.43 -26.12
N LYS A 212 64.17 -59.44 -27.17
CA LYS A 212 64.29 -60.55 -28.12
C LYS A 212 65.53 -61.43 -27.88
N LYS A 213 66.37 -61.06 -26.92
CA LYS A 213 67.54 -61.83 -26.46
C LYS A 213 67.20 -62.43 -25.11
#